data_AF-A0A3D4IG32-F1
#
_entry.id   AF-A0A3D4IG32-F1
#
_cell.length_a   1.000
_cell.length_b   1.000
_cell.length_c   1.000
_cell.angle_alpha   90.00
_cell.angle_beta   90.00
_cell.angle_gamma   90.00
#
_symmetry.space_group_name_H-M   'P 1'
#
loop_
_entity.id
_entity.type
_entity.pdbx_description
1 polymer ?
#
loop_
_entity_poly.entity_id
_entity_poly.type
_entity_poly.pdbx_seq_one_letter_code
_entity_poly.pdbx_strand_id
1 'polypeptide(L)' 'MSTSLTPREIVAELDKYIIGQQEAKKSVAIALRNRWRRLNAAPDIRDEIMPDRKS' A
#
# COMPACT_ATOMS: atom_id res chain seq x y z
N MET A 1 0.86 6.47 -18.34
CA MET A 1 1.54 6.51 -17.03
C MET A 1 1.06 5.32 -16.21
N SER A 2 1.97 4.41 -15.88
CA SER A 2 1.66 3.06 -15.37
C SER A 2 0.82 3.12 -14.07
N THR A 3 -0.42 2.66 -14.13
CA THR A 3 -1.49 2.85 -13.13
C THR A 3 -1.35 2.03 -11.84
N SER A 4 -0.17 1.44 -11.58
CA SER A 4 0.03 0.59 -10.41
C SER A 4 1.48 0.57 -9.94
N LEU A 5 1.88 1.59 -9.16
CA LEU A 5 3.18 1.56 -8.48
C LEU A 5 3.22 0.43 -7.45
N THR A 6 4.33 -0.30 -7.44
CA THR A 6 4.68 -1.25 -6.39
C THR A 6 5.09 -0.52 -5.12
N PRO A 7 5.00 -1.15 -3.93
CA PRO A 7 5.46 -0.52 -2.70
C PRO A 7 6.91 -0.03 -2.77
N ARG A 8 7.78 -0.73 -3.50
CA ARG A 8 9.19 -0.34 -3.65
C ARG A 8 9.37 0.93 -4.48
N GLU A 9 8.58 1.10 -5.53
CA GLU A 9 8.59 2.32 -6.35
C GLU A 9 8.02 3.51 -5.57
N ILE A 10 6.98 3.29 -4.75
CA ILE A 10 6.45 4.34 -3.87
C ILE A 10 7.51 4.80 -2.86
N VAL A 11 8.24 3.87 -2.24
CA VAL A 11 9.33 4.23 -1.31
C VAL A 11 10.43 5.00 -2.04
N ALA A 12 10.83 4.55 -3.23
CA ALA A 12 11.85 5.24 -4.03
C ALA A 12 11.42 6.67 -4.41
N GLU A 13 10.14 6.91 -4.65
CA GLU A 13 9.61 8.26 -4.90
C GLU A 13 9.64 9.11 -3.61
N LEU A 14 9.27 8.55 -2.46
CA LEU A 14 9.32 9.24 -1.17
C LEU A 14 10.75 9.59 -0.74
N ASP A 15 11.74 8.75 -1.07
CA ASP A 15 13.16 8.98 -0.77
C ASP A 15 13.71 10.25 -1.44
N LYS A 16 13.10 10.73 -2.53
CA LYS A 16 13.50 11.98 -3.20
C LYS A 16 13.18 13.23 -2.37
N TYR A 17 12.18 13.15 -1.50
CA TYR A 17 11.63 14.32 -0.78
C TYR A 17 11.75 14.21 0.74
N ILE A 18 11.87 13.00 1.27
CA ILE A 18 11.91 12.72 2.71
C ILE A 18 13.22 12.00 2.99
N ILE A 19 14.03 12.48 3.92
CA ILE A 19 15.27 11.82 4.34
C ILE A 19 14.99 10.93 5.56
N GLY A 20 15.53 9.69 5.56
CA GLY A 20 15.35 8.75 6.67
C GLY A 20 13.96 8.08 6.72
N GLN A 21 13.50 7.67 7.90
CA GLN A 21 12.14 7.14 8.15
C GLN A 21 11.74 5.94 7.28
N GLN A 22 12.65 4.98 7.08
CA GLN A 22 12.43 3.84 6.17
C GLN A 22 11.18 3.01 6.52
N GLU A 23 10.97 2.71 7.80
CA GLU A 23 9.81 1.94 8.26
C GLU A 23 8.48 2.68 8.00
N ALA A 24 8.45 4.00 8.22
CA ALA A 24 7.27 4.80 7.95
C ALA A 24 6.93 4.83 6.45
N LYS A 25 7.94 5.04 5.59
CA LYS A 25 7.76 5.03 4.13
C LYS A 25 7.25 3.68 3.63
N LYS A 26 7.82 2.59 4.15
CA LYS A 26 7.40 1.22 3.82
C LYS A 26 5.96 0.96 4.25
N SER A 27 5.59 1.37 5.47
CA SER A 27 4.22 1.24 5.98
C SER A 27 3.21 2.00 5.11
N VAL A 28 3.51 3.26 4.75
CA VAL A 28 2.66 4.08 3.88
C VAL A 28 2.53 3.47 2.49
N ALA A 29 3.64 3.00 1.90
CA ALA A 29 3.64 2.36 0.58
C ALA A 29 2.78 1.08 0.54
N ILE A 30 2.85 0.25 1.59
CA ILE A 30 2.01 -0.95 1.74
C ILE A 30 0.54 -0.55 1.89
N ALA A 31 0.23 0.44 2.72
CA ALA A 31 -1.14 0.91 2.93
C ALA A 31 -1.78 1.43 1.64
N LEU A 32 -1.05 2.22 0.85
CA LEU A 32 -1.49 2.72 -0.46
C LEU A 32 -1.73 1.57 -1.45
N ARG A 33 -0.83 0.59 -1.50
CA ARG A 33 -0.98 -0.59 -2.37
C ARG A 33 -2.19 -1.43 -1.96
N ASN A 34 -2.39 -1.65 -0.66
CA ASN A 34 -3.54 -2.38 -0.16
C ASN A 34 -4.86 -1.66 -0.47
N ARG A 35 -4.89 -0.32 -0.38
CA ARG A 35 -6.05 0.48 -0.79
C ARG A 35 -6.33 0.33 -2.28
N TRP A 36 -5.31 0.42 -3.13
CA TRP A 36 -5.48 0.21 -4.57
C TRP A 36 -5.99 -1.19 -4.88
N ARG A 37 -5.47 -2.23 -4.21
CA ARG A 37 -5.96 -3.61 -4.35
C ARG A 37 -7.44 -3.71 -3.99
N ARG A 38 -7.89 -3.10 -2.89
CA ARG A 38 -9.31 -3.09 -2.49
C ARG A 38 -10.22 -2.35 -3.47
N LEU A 39 -9.72 -1.27 -4.07
CA LEU A 39 -10.47 -0.48 -5.05
C LEU A 39 -10.62 -1.21 -6.40
N ASN A 40 -9.61 -2.00 -6.79
CA ASN A 40 -9.59 -2.74 -8.05
C ASN A 40 -9.98 -4.22 -7.89
N ALA A 41 -10.21 -4.69 -6.67
CA ALA A 41 -10.75 -6.02 -6.41
C ALA A 41 -12.24 -6.04 -6.83
N ALA A 42 -12.63 -7.10 -7.53
CA ALA A 42 -14.02 -7.39 -7.85
C ALA A 42 -14.89 -7.45 -6.56
N PRO A 43 -16.18 -7.12 -6.64
CA PRO A 43 -17.09 -7.06 -5.48
C PRO A 43 -17.06 -8.33 -4.62
N ASP A 44 -16.80 -9.46 -5.26
CA ASP A 44 -16.98 -10.83 -4.78
C ASP A 44 -15.94 -11.25 -3.73
N ILE A 45 -14.86 -10.48 -3.54
CA ILE A 45 -13.75 -10.79 -2.60
C ILE A 45 -13.59 -9.70 -1.52
N ARG A 46 -14.51 -8.73 -1.46
CA ARG A 46 -14.41 -7.61 -0.50
C ARG A 46 -14.59 -8.06 0.96
N ASP A 47 -15.27 -9.17 1.21
CA ASP A 47 -15.60 -9.65 2.56
C ASP A 47 -14.51 -10.55 3.19
N GLU A 48 -13.57 -11.11 2.42
CA GLU A 48 -12.49 -11.97 2.95
C GLU A 48 -11.22 -11.22 3.37
N ILE A 49 -11.13 -9.90 3.13
CA ILE A 49 -9.95 -9.07 3.43
C ILE A 49 -10.20 -8.19 4.67
N MET A 50 -10.76 -8.77 5.72
CA MET A 50 -10.68 -8.21 7.07
C MET A 50 -9.83 -9.16 7.91
N PRO A 51 -8.62 -8.77 8.35
CA PRO A 51 -7.90 -9.60 9.30
C PRO A 51 -8.59 -9.48 10.65
N ASP A 52 -8.93 -10.63 11.23
CA ASP A 52 -9.35 -10.72 12.63
C ASP A 52 -8.33 -10.00 13.50
N ARG A 53 -8.74 -8.87 14.10
CA ARG A 53 -8.02 -8.30 15.24
C ARG A 53 -8.19 -9.29 16.38
N LYS A 54 -7.18 -10.13 16.60
CA LYS A 54 -7.02 -10.79 17.90
C LYS A 54 -6.72 -9.69 18.93
N SER A 55 -7.69 -9.51 19.82
CA SER A 55 -7.55 -8.77 21.08
C SER A 55 -6.54 -9.44 22.01
#